data_AF-A0A1C5MJ12-F1
#
_entry.id   AF-A0A1C5MJ12-F1
#
_cell.length_a   1.000
_cell.length_b   1.000
_cell.length_c   1.000
_cell.angle_alpha   90.00
_cell.angle_beta   90.00
_cell.angle_gamma   90.00
#
_symmetry.space_group_name_H-M   'P 1'
#
loop_
_entity.id
_entity.type
_entity.pdbx_description
1 polymer ?
#
loop_
_entity_poly.entity_id
_entity_poly.type
_entity_poly.pdbx_seq_one_letter_code
_entity_poly.pdbx_strand_id
1 'polypeptide(L)'
;MQTKDLLDCSQDVLRAEKALEVQYEEYYEQLADQQSLSPEEQAALRSDVTREVEMLEDASSCLRQAHQWASDKADELTTRLREGQESSQRKGLFRRAPANSVIDLEEEQADSFASGVNFYKVALICIAGSFAGVVVEILWCLFRNGYIESRSGLVYGPFNPVYGIGAVVMTLALYRYRNRSSSISFFGGAVVGSVIEYLLSWGQETLFGSTSWDYSRMPFNLDGRICLLYSLFWGILGVLWIKSLYPRVAQVILKIPNRFGKVLTWVLTIFMVFDCAMSLLAVDRWSERVRGETPVSAVDVFFDEHFPDSRMERIYANMEFGTNPA
;
A
#
# COMPACT_ATOMS: atom_id res chain seq x y z
N MET A 1 -35.60 -5.26 -26.10
CA MET A 1 -35.67 -5.33 -24.63
C MET A 1 -35.13 -4.03 -24.09
N GLN A 2 -35.91 -3.29 -23.33
CA GLN A 2 -35.44 -2.08 -22.65
C GLN A 2 -34.53 -2.54 -21.51
N THR A 3 -33.26 -2.16 -21.54
CA THR A 3 -32.28 -2.54 -20.53
C THR A 3 -32.66 -1.84 -19.22
N LYS A 4 -33.15 -2.59 -18.23
CA LYS A 4 -33.40 -2.05 -16.88
C LYS A 4 -32.09 -1.53 -16.31
N ASP A 5 -32.12 -0.32 -15.74
CA ASP A 5 -30.96 0.18 -15.01
C ASP A 5 -30.96 -0.34 -13.56
N LEU A 6 -29.90 -0.02 -12.80
CA LEU A 6 -29.77 -0.52 -11.44
C LEU A 6 -30.86 0.04 -10.49
N LEU A 7 -31.38 1.23 -10.78
CA LEU A 7 -32.45 1.84 -10.00
C LEU A 7 -33.75 1.08 -10.21
N ASP A 8 -34.08 0.73 -11.45
CA ASP A 8 -35.24 -0.10 -11.79
C ASP A 8 -35.19 -1.45 -11.07
N CYS A 9 -34.04 -2.13 -11.11
CA CYS A 9 -33.85 -3.40 -10.41
C CYS A 9 -33.99 -3.25 -8.89
N SER A 10 -33.48 -2.16 -8.30
CA SER A 10 -33.61 -1.89 -6.86
C SER A 10 -35.06 -1.63 -6.46
N GLN A 11 -35.83 -0.97 -7.31
CA GLN A 11 -37.27 -0.78 -7.08
C GLN A 11 -38.04 -2.10 -7.14
N ASP A 12 -37.63 -3.04 -8.00
CA ASP A 12 -38.24 -4.36 -8.04
C ASP A 12 -37.98 -5.16 -6.76
N VAL A 13 -36.78 -5.04 -6.17
CA VAL A 13 -36.47 -5.63 -4.86
C VAL A 13 -37.38 -5.06 -3.76
N LEU A 14 -37.57 -3.75 -3.70
CA LEU A 14 -38.48 -3.10 -2.74
C LEU A 14 -39.95 -3.49 -2.95
N ARG A 15 -40.35 -3.83 -4.18
CA ARG A 15 -41.69 -4.37 -4.46
C ARG A 15 -41.81 -5.81 -3.99
N ALA A 16 -40.77 -6.63 -4.19
CA ALA A 16 -40.72 -8.01 -3.73
C ALA A 16 -40.75 -8.10 -2.20
N GLU A 17 -40.01 -7.23 -1.51
CA GLU A 17 -40.04 -7.08 -0.04
C GLU A 17 -41.48 -6.93 0.48
N LYS A 18 -42.25 -5.98 -0.08
CA LYS A 18 -43.64 -5.75 0.32
C LYS A 18 -44.56 -6.95 0.07
N ALA A 19 -44.28 -7.75 -0.97
CA ALA A 19 -45.04 -8.95 -1.25
C ALA A 19 -44.69 -10.08 -0.26
N LEU A 20 -43.40 -10.23 0.07
CA LEU A 20 -42.92 -11.20 1.06
C LEU A 20 -43.41 -10.88 2.47
N GLU A 21 -43.53 -9.60 2.83
CA GLU A 21 -44.02 -9.17 4.14
C GLU A 21 -45.45 -9.69 4.40
N VAL A 22 -46.31 -9.69 3.37
CA VAL A 22 -47.65 -10.30 3.43
C VAL A 22 -47.58 -11.82 3.58
N GLN A 23 -46.67 -12.49 2.87
CA GLN A 23 -46.48 -13.94 2.97
C GLN A 23 -45.95 -14.36 4.35
N TYR A 24 -45.13 -13.53 5.00
CA TYR A 24 -44.52 -13.84 6.29
C TYR A 24 -45.49 -13.73 7.45
N GLU A 25 -46.58 -12.96 7.33
CA GLU A 25 -47.68 -12.99 8.31
C GLU A 25 -48.22 -14.41 8.51
N GLU A 26 -48.37 -15.19 7.43
CA GLU A 26 -48.85 -16.58 7.50
C GLU A 26 -47.82 -17.50 8.19
N TYR A 27 -46.52 -17.33 7.90
CA TYR A 27 -45.47 -18.06 8.63
C TYR A 27 -45.46 -17.72 10.12
N TYR A 28 -45.68 -16.45 10.49
CA TYR A 28 -45.71 -16.05 11.91
C TYR A 28 -46.87 -16.69 12.65
N GLU A 29 -48.06 -16.76 12.04
CA GLU A 29 -49.21 -17.45 12.62
C GLU A 29 -48.94 -18.96 12.80
N GLN A 30 -48.40 -19.62 11.79
CA GLN A 30 -48.07 -21.05 11.84
C GLN A 30 -46.97 -21.38 12.86
N LEU A 31 -45.96 -20.50 12.99
CA LEU A 31 -44.90 -20.64 14.00
C LEU A 31 -45.43 -20.38 15.41
N ALA A 32 -46.37 -19.46 15.59
CA ALA A 32 -46.98 -19.18 16.89
C ALA A 32 -47.84 -20.35 17.39
N ASP A 33 -48.53 -21.05 16.49
CA ASP A 33 -49.37 -22.22 16.82
C ASP A 33 -48.64 -23.56 16.60
N GLN A 34 -47.30 -23.55 16.42
CA GLN A 34 -46.54 -24.75 16.03
C GLN A 34 -46.74 -25.95 16.96
N GLN A 35 -47.02 -25.73 18.25
CA GLN A 35 -47.25 -26.80 19.24
C GLN A 35 -48.58 -27.54 19.06
N SER A 36 -49.54 -26.98 18.32
CA SER A 36 -50.82 -27.61 18.01
C SER A 36 -50.75 -28.54 16.80
N LEU A 37 -49.71 -28.39 15.96
CA LEU A 37 -49.50 -29.13 14.72
C LEU A 37 -49.03 -30.57 14.95
N SER A 38 -49.32 -31.45 14.00
CA SER A 38 -48.78 -32.81 14.01
C SER A 38 -47.26 -32.83 13.81
N PRO A 39 -46.54 -33.90 14.24
CA PRO A 39 -45.10 -33.99 14.07
C PRO A 39 -44.62 -33.90 12.60
N GLU A 40 -45.43 -34.38 11.65
CA GLU A 40 -45.13 -34.29 10.22
C GLU A 40 -45.25 -32.84 9.71
N GLU A 41 -46.29 -32.12 10.12
CA GLU A 41 -46.49 -30.70 9.77
C GLU A 41 -45.42 -29.80 10.41
N GLN A 42 -45.01 -30.09 11.66
CA GLN A 42 -43.91 -29.39 12.31
C GLN A 42 -42.58 -29.56 11.56
N ALA A 43 -42.31 -30.77 11.06
CA ALA A 43 -41.10 -31.05 10.28
C ALA A 43 -41.12 -30.35 8.92
N ALA A 44 -42.27 -30.33 8.24
CA ALA A 44 -42.47 -29.62 6.98
C ALA A 44 -42.31 -28.10 7.16
N LEU A 45 -43.00 -27.51 8.13
CA LEU A 45 -42.89 -26.09 8.46
C LEU A 45 -41.44 -25.70 8.78
N ARG A 46 -40.75 -26.51 9.59
CA ARG A 46 -39.33 -26.28 9.89
C ARG A 46 -38.47 -26.31 8.63
N SER A 47 -38.68 -27.27 7.74
CA SER A 47 -37.93 -27.35 6.48
C SER A 47 -38.17 -26.14 5.58
N ASP A 48 -39.43 -25.71 5.44
CA ASP A 48 -39.79 -24.57 4.60
C ASP A 48 -39.25 -23.26 5.16
N VAL A 49 -39.41 -23.01 6.47
CA VAL A 49 -38.85 -21.83 7.14
C VAL A 49 -37.32 -21.82 7.05
N THR A 50 -36.66 -22.97 7.22
CA THR A 50 -35.19 -23.05 7.10
C THR A 50 -34.74 -22.67 5.69
N ARG A 51 -35.43 -23.19 4.65
CA ARG A 51 -35.13 -22.85 3.25
C ARG A 51 -35.35 -21.35 2.98
N GLU A 52 -36.40 -20.77 3.54
CA GLU A 52 -36.69 -19.35 3.37
C GLU A 52 -35.62 -18.47 4.04
N VAL A 53 -35.17 -18.85 5.25
CA VAL A 53 -34.07 -18.17 5.95
C VAL A 53 -32.78 -18.22 5.13
N GLU A 54 -32.40 -19.40 4.62
CA GLU A 54 -31.22 -19.55 3.75
C GLU A 54 -31.32 -18.67 2.50
N MET A 55 -32.48 -18.64 1.85
CA MET A 55 -32.73 -17.80 0.67
C MET A 55 -32.58 -16.30 0.99
N LEU A 56 -33.11 -15.85 2.14
CA LEU A 56 -32.99 -14.46 2.57
C LEU A 56 -31.56 -14.07 2.92
N GLU A 57 -30.78 -14.97 3.55
CA GLU A 57 -29.37 -14.75 3.84
C GLU A 57 -28.55 -14.58 2.55
N ASP A 58 -28.78 -15.45 1.57
CA ASP A 58 -28.15 -15.36 0.24
C ASP A 58 -28.55 -14.06 -0.49
N ALA A 59 -29.84 -13.74 -0.52
CA ALA A 59 -30.33 -12.51 -1.12
C ALA A 59 -29.73 -11.26 -0.46
N SER A 60 -29.64 -11.24 0.86
CA SER A 60 -29.00 -10.17 1.64
C SER A 60 -27.53 -9.99 1.27
N SER A 61 -26.79 -11.10 1.14
CA SER A 61 -25.39 -11.07 0.69
C SER A 61 -25.25 -10.48 -0.71
N CYS A 62 -26.09 -10.91 -1.66
CA CYS A 62 -26.09 -10.39 -3.02
C CYS A 62 -26.45 -8.89 -3.08
N LEU A 63 -27.47 -8.46 -2.34
CA LEU A 63 -27.88 -7.05 -2.27
C LEU A 63 -26.78 -6.17 -1.67
N ARG A 64 -26.09 -6.66 -0.63
CA ARG A 64 -24.94 -5.97 -0.03
C ARG A 64 -23.80 -5.79 -1.03
N GLN A 65 -23.49 -6.82 -1.81
CA GLN A 65 -22.48 -6.74 -2.87
C GLN A 65 -22.88 -5.73 -3.97
N ALA A 66 -24.14 -5.76 -4.40
CA ALA A 66 -24.67 -4.82 -5.39
C ALA A 66 -24.63 -3.37 -4.90
N HIS A 67 -25.06 -3.12 -3.65
CA HIS A 67 -24.97 -1.82 -3.00
C HIS A 67 -23.52 -1.32 -2.94
N GLN A 68 -22.59 -2.16 -2.49
CA GLN A 68 -21.17 -1.80 -2.41
C GLN A 68 -20.62 -1.44 -3.79
N TRP A 69 -20.90 -2.25 -4.81
CA TRP A 69 -20.48 -1.99 -6.18
C TRP A 69 -21.03 -0.67 -6.73
N ALA A 70 -22.31 -0.39 -6.50
CA ALA A 70 -22.96 0.84 -6.97
C ALA A 70 -22.36 2.09 -6.32
N SER A 71 -22.19 2.07 -4.99
CA SER A 71 -21.56 3.14 -4.22
C SER A 71 -20.12 3.39 -4.69
N ASP A 72 -19.35 2.30 -4.84
CA ASP A 72 -17.97 2.34 -5.31
C ASP A 72 -17.83 2.96 -6.70
N LYS A 73 -18.75 2.64 -7.62
CA LYS A 73 -18.76 3.18 -8.99
C LYS A 73 -19.19 4.64 -9.03
N ALA A 74 -20.17 5.03 -8.21
CA ALA A 74 -20.57 6.42 -8.09
C ALA A 74 -19.42 7.31 -7.57
N ASP A 75 -18.70 6.88 -6.54
CA ASP A 75 -17.54 7.60 -6.00
C ASP A 75 -16.40 7.70 -7.03
N GLU A 76 -16.12 6.59 -7.75
CA GLU A 76 -15.12 6.57 -8.82
C GLU A 76 -15.47 7.54 -9.96
N LEU A 77 -16.71 7.51 -10.47
CA LEU A 77 -17.15 8.40 -11.54
C LEU A 77 -17.09 9.87 -11.12
N THR A 78 -17.55 10.18 -9.90
CA THR A 78 -17.53 11.54 -9.33
C THR A 78 -16.10 12.06 -9.20
N THR A 79 -15.20 11.23 -8.66
CA THR A 79 -13.79 11.57 -8.49
C THR A 79 -13.11 11.78 -9.85
N ARG A 80 -13.32 10.87 -10.82
CA ARG A 80 -12.74 11.01 -12.17
C ARG A 80 -13.22 12.27 -12.87
N LEU A 81 -14.50 12.60 -12.77
CA LEU A 81 -15.07 13.83 -13.35
C LEU A 81 -14.40 15.07 -12.75
N ARG A 82 -14.29 15.11 -11.42
CA ARG A 82 -13.64 16.21 -10.69
C ARG A 82 -12.16 16.35 -11.06
N GLU A 83 -11.40 15.25 -11.07
CA GLU A 83 -9.98 15.27 -11.43
C GLU A 83 -9.76 15.71 -12.89
N GLY A 84 -10.62 15.30 -13.82
CA GLY A 84 -10.60 15.74 -15.21
C GLY A 84 -10.88 17.24 -15.37
N GLN A 85 -11.91 17.75 -14.70
CA GLN A 85 -12.25 19.19 -14.70
C GLN A 85 -11.11 20.02 -14.09
N GLU A 86 -10.58 19.63 -12.93
CA GLU A 86 -9.50 20.33 -12.24
C GLU A 86 -8.18 20.31 -13.02
N SER A 87 -7.90 19.24 -13.77
CA SER A 87 -6.72 19.14 -14.65
C SER A 87 -6.77 20.13 -15.81
N SER A 88 -7.96 20.38 -16.37
CA SER A 88 -8.16 21.30 -17.50
C SER A 88 -8.01 22.78 -17.16
N GLN A 89 -8.26 23.17 -15.89
CA GLN A 89 -8.48 24.57 -15.51
C GLN A 89 -7.23 25.37 -15.08
N ARG A 90 -6.06 24.75 -14.83
CA ARG A 90 -4.84 25.48 -14.40
C ARG A 90 -3.67 25.33 -15.37
N LYS A 91 -3.39 26.39 -16.13
CA LYS A 91 -2.13 26.60 -16.87
C LYS A 91 -1.20 27.48 -16.02
N GLY A 92 -0.08 26.91 -15.51
CA GLY A 92 0.92 27.61 -14.70
C GLY A 92 2.19 26.77 -14.46
N LEU A 93 3.21 27.33 -13.81
CA LEU A 93 4.57 26.76 -13.66
C LEU A 93 4.61 25.39 -12.93
N PHE A 94 3.67 25.15 -12.01
CA PHE A 94 3.47 23.85 -11.36
C PHE A 94 2.23 23.16 -11.94
N ARG A 95 2.40 22.43 -13.05
CA ARG A 95 1.33 21.61 -13.63
C ARG A 95 0.87 20.57 -12.59
N ARG A 96 -0.44 20.53 -12.28
CA ARG A 96 -0.99 19.47 -11.42
C ARG A 96 -0.69 18.11 -12.04
N ALA A 97 -0.52 17.09 -11.20
CA ALA A 97 -0.40 15.73 -11.69
C ALA A 97 -1.64 15.38 -12.54
N PRO A 98 -1.48 14.60 -13.62
CA PRO A 98 -2.61 14.11 -14.39
C PRO A 98 -3.55 13.29 -13.48
N ALA A 99 -4.83 13.22 -13.86
CA ALA A 99 -5.74 12.28 -13.21
C ALA A 99 -5.23 10.85 -13.42
N ASN A 100 -5.35 10.01 -12.38
CA ASN A 100 -4.91 8.61 -12.46
C ASN A 100 -5.66 7.86 -13.58
N SER A 101 -6.92 8.22 -13.85
CA SER A 101 -7.72 7.69 -14.94
C SER A 101 -7.20 8.02 -16.34
N VAL A 102 -6.56 9.18 -16.52
CA VAL A 102 -5.93 9.56 -17.79
C VAL A 102 -4.70 8.70 -18.03
N ILE A 103 -3.92 8.45 -16.98
CA ILE A 103 -2.74 7.59 -17.06
C ILE A 103 -3.09 6.16 -17.36
N ASP A 104 -4.14 5.63 -16.73
CA ASP A 104 -4.63 4.29 -17.01
C ASP A 104 -5.00 4.13 -18.50
N LEU A 105 -5.70 5.13 -19.06
CA LEU A 105 -6.08 5.13 -20.47
C LEU A 105 -4.86 5.26 -21.41
N GLU A 106 -3.92 6.15 -21.09
CA GLU A 106 -2.70 6.33 -21.88
C GLU A 106 -1.83 5.06 -21.86
N GLU A 107 -1.75 4.36 -20.74
CA GLU A 107 -1.04 3.08 -20.61
C GLU A 107 -1.67 1.96 -21.44
N GLU A 108 -3.00 1.86 -21.46
CA GLU A 108 -3.75 0.91 -22.29
C GLU A 108 -3.59 1.24 -23.78
N GLN A 109 -3.69 2.52 -24.17
CA GLN A 109 -3.56 2.94 -25.56
C GLN A 109 -2.14 2.78 -26.11
N ALA A 110 -1.12 2.99 -25.27
CA ALA A 110 0.28 2.87 -25.67
C ALA A 110 0.81 1.43 -25.68
N ASP A 111 -0.01 0.44 -25.30
CA ASP A 111 0.41 -0.95 -25.05
C ASP A 111 1.70 -0.98 -24.20
N SER A 112 1.71 -0.18 -23.13
CA SER A 112 2.92 0.07 -22.36
C SER A 112 3.37 -1.19 -21.61
N PHE A 113 4.68 -1.45 -21.58
CA PHE A 113 5.27 -2.54 -20.77
C PHE A 113 4.96 -2.40 -19.27
N ALA A 114 4.60 -1.18 -18.83
CA ALA A 114 4.23 -0.86 -17.47
C ALA A 114 2.71 -0.77 -17.24
N SER A 115 1.86 -1.20 -18.19
CA SER A 115 0.41 -1.13 -18.03
C SER A 115 -0.09 -1.91 -16.80
N GLY A 116 -1.00 -1.29 -16.02
CA GLY A 116 -1.57 -1.88 -14.81
C GLY A 116 -0.57 -2.00 -13.65
N VAL A 117 -0.83 -2.91 -12.70
CA VAL A 117 0.20 -3.35 -11.72
C VAL A 117 0.88 -4.59 -12.29
N ASN A 118 2.13 -4.42 -12.70
CA ASN A 118 2.96 -5.51 -13.17
C ASN A 118 4.36 -5.43 -12.58
N PHE A 119 5.15 -6.51 -12.76
CA PHE A 119 6.52 -6.58 -12.24
C PHE A 119 7.37 -5.39 -12.67
N TYR A 120 7.30 -4.98 -13.94
CA TYR A 120 8.13 -3.90 -14.46
C TYR A 120 7.81 -2.56 -13.79
N LYS A 121 6.51 -2.24 -13.64
CA LYS A 121 6.09 -1.01 -12.96
C LYS A 121 6.49 -1.05 -11.49
N VAL A 122 6.24 -2.15 -10.79
CA VAL A 122 6.57 -2.29 -9.37
C VAL A 122 8.09 -2.17 -9.13
N ALA A 123 8.90 -2.84 -9.96
CA ALA A 123 10.35 -2.76 -9.86
C ALA A 123 10.87 -1.33 -10.12
N LEU A 124 10.37 -0.65 -11.15
CA LEU A 124 10.75 0.74 -11.44
C LEU A 124 10.30 1.70 -10.35
N ILE A 125 9.11 1.51 -9.76
CA ILE A 125 8.66 2.30 -8.60
C ILE A 125 9.57 2.06 -7.41
N CYS A 126 9.97 0.81 -7.15
CA CYS A 126 10.90 0.48 -6.07
C CYS A 126 12.24 1.21 -6.27
N ILE A 127 12.87 1.06 -7.44
CA ILE A 127 14.17 1.66 -7.75
C ILE A 127 14.11 3.18 -7.70
N ALA A 128 13.10 3.78 -8.35
CA ALA A 128 12.91 5.22 -8.37
C ALA A 128 12.60 5.76 -6.98
N GLY A 129 11.79 5.04 -6.19
CA GLY A 129 11.49 5.39 -4.80
C GLY A 129 12.71 5.31 -3.90
N SER A 130 13.57 4.30 -4.08
CA SER A 130 14.82 4.16 -3.35
C SER A 130 15.80 5.30 -3.61
N PHE A 131 15.87 5.79 -4.84
CA PHE A 131 16.69 6.94 -5.19
C PHE A 131 16.06 8.26 -4.71
N ALA A 132 14.79 8.47 -5.00
CA ALA A 132 14.08 9.70 -4.68
C ALA A 132 14.01 9.94 -3.16
N GLY A 133 13.83 8.88 -2.36
CA GLY A 133 13.86 8.98 -0.90
C GLY A 133 15.18 9.53 -0.39
N VAL A 134 16.32 9.02 -0.91
CA VAL A 134 17.66 9.51 -0.56
C VAL A 134 17.82 10.98 -0.96
N VAL A 135 17.38 11.36 -2.17
CA VAL A 135 17.44 12.77 -2.62
C VAL A 135 16.62 13.68 -1.70
N VAL A 136 15.41 13.27 -1.32
CA VAL A 136 14.55 14.04 -0.41
C VAL A 136 15.20 14.20 0.95
N GLU A 137 15.79 13.12 1.50
CA GLU A 137 16.44 13.17 2.80
C GLU A 137 17.70 14.02 2.79
N ILE A 138 18.51 13.94 1.72
CA ILE A 138 19.68 14.82 1.53
C ILE A 138 19.24 16.29 1.47
N LEU A 139 18.19 16.61 0.71
CA LEU A 139 17.66 17.97 0.64
C LEU A 139 17.15 18.43 2.02
N TRP A 140 16.45 17.55 2.74
CA TRP A 140 15.98 17.84 4.10
C TRP A 140 17.14 18.14 5.05
N CYS A 141 18.18 17.30 5.08
CA CYS A 141 19.39 17.54 5.86
C CYS A 141 20.07 18.86 5.48
N LEU A 142 20.17 19.16 4.18
CA LEU A 142 20.75 20.41 3.69
C LEU A 142 19.97 21.63 4.19
N PHE A 143 18.64 21.61 4.11
CA PHE A 143 17.80 22.72 4.58
C PHE A 143 17.78 22.85 6.10
N ARG A 144 17.80 21.73 6.84
CA ARG A 144 17.66 21.74 8.30
C ARG A 144 18.98 22.00 9.02
N ASN A 145 20.05 21.34 8.57
CA ASN A 145 21.34 21.28 9.27
C ASN A 145 22.43 22.07 8.54
N GLY A 146 22.25 22.44 7.27
CA GLY A 146 23.19 23.25 6.50
C GLY A 146 24.36 22.46 5.89
N TYR A 147 24.37 21.13 5.98
CA TYR A 147 25.39 20.28 5.38
C TYR A 147 24.78 19.00 4.79
N ILE A 148 25.54 18.36 3.89
CA ILE A 148 25.13 17.16 3.18
C ILE A 148 25.70 15.94 3.90
N GLU A 149 24.83 15.00 4.26
CA GLU A 149 25.20 13.70 4.77
C GLU A 149 24.81 12.60 3.79
N SER A 150 25.56 11.50 3.79
CA SER A 150 25.13 10.29 3.09
C SER A 150 23.93 9.69 3.82
N ARG A 151 22.82 9.56 3.08
CA ARG A 151 21.61 8.85 3.50
C ARG A 151 21.36 7.59 2.68
N SER A 152 22.41 7.13 2.00
CA SER A 152 22.36 5.90 1.21
C SER A 152 22.23 4.69 2.13
N GLY A 153 21.32 3.77 1.79
CA GLY A 153 21.26 2.47 2.44
C GLY A 153 22.19 1.44 1.81
N LEU A 154 22.68 1.71 0.58
CA LEU A 154 23.52 0.81 -0.19
C LEU A 154 24.92 1.36 -0.46
N VAL A 155 25.86 0.45 -0.72
CA VAL A 155 27.30 0.73 -0.80
C VAL A 155 27.80 1.14 -2.18
N TYR A 156 27.08 0.84 -3.26
CA TYR A 156 27.47 1.18 -4.64
C TYR A 156 26.63 2.28 -5.30
N GLY A 157 25.46 2.63 -4.78
CA GLY A 157 24.66 3.73 -5.33
C GLY A 157 23.86 4.48 -4.26
N PRO A 158 23.37 5.70 -4.57
CA PRO A 158 22.58 6.54 -3.66
C PRO A 158 21.13 6.02 -3.57
N PHE A 159 20.97 4.78 -3.14
CA PHE A 159 19.69 4.10 -3.03
C PHE A 159 19.46 3.69 -1.58
N ASN A 160 18.24 3.90 -1.10
CA ASN A 160 17.80 3.34 0.17
C ASN A 160 16.58 2.44 -0.09
N PRO A 161 16.72 1.10 0.00
CA PRO A 161 15.66 0.15 -0.26
C PRO A 161 14.41 0.37 0.59
N VAL A 162 14.54 0.91 1.81
CA VAL A 162 13.41 1.15 2.72
C VAL A 162 12.39 2.10 2.08
N TYR A 163 12.85 3.17 1.43
CA TYR A 163 11.96 4.10 0.73
C TYR A 163 11.31 3.49 -0.51
N GLY A 164 12.04 2.67 -1.26
CA GLY A 164 11.52 1.95 -2.42
C GLY A 164 10.45 0.93 -2.03
N ILE A 165 10.71 0.14 -0.99
CA ILE A 165 9.76 -0.83 -0.44
C ILE A 165 8.52 -0.10 0.10
N GLY A 166 8.69 0.99 0.85
CA GLY A 166 7.57 1.81 1.33
C GLY A 166 6.70 2.34 0.19
N ALA A 167 7.33 2.86 -0.88
CA ALA A 167 6.64 3.30 -2.09
C ALA A 167 5.87 2.16 -2.79
N VAL A 168 6.46 0.96 -2.88
CA VAL A 168 5.82 -0.23 -3.46
C VAL A 168 4.63 -0.67 -2.61
N VAL A 169 4.79 -0.83 -1.30
CA VAL A 169 3.70 -1.30 -0.43
C VAL A 169 2.54 -0.30 -0.45
N MET A 170 2.84 0.99 -0.36
CA MET A 170 1.83 2.05 -0.46
C MET A 170 1.13 2.04 -1.81
N THR A 171 1.88 1.82 -2.90
CA THR A 171 1.30 1.67 -4.24
C THR A 171 0.39 0.46 -4.30
N LEU A 172 0.85 -0.74 -3.94
CA LEU A 172 0.07 -1.98 -4.06
C LEU A 172 -1.21 -1.92 -3.21
N ALA A 173 -1.14 -1.37 -2.00
CA ALA A 173 -2.29 -1.26 -1.11
C ALA A 173 -3.31 -0.21 -1.58
N LEU A 174 -2.86 0.94 -2.09
CA LEU A 174 -3.74 2.04 -2.49
C LEU A 174 -4.13 2.02 -3.98
N TYR A 175 -3.46 1.25 -4.83
CA TYR A 175 -3.65 1.28 -6.29
C TYR A 175 -5.11 1.03 -6.67
N ARG A 176 -5.79 0.08 -6.01
CA ARG A 176 -7.19 -0.24 -6.27
C ARG A 176 -8.16 0.89 -5.95
N TYR A 177 -7.77 1.80 -5.05
CA TYR A 177 -8.60 2.93 -4.61
C TYR A 177 -8.11 4.28 -5.16
N ARG A 178 -7.10 4.29 -6.05
CA ARG A 178 -6.48 5.53 -6.57
C ARG A 178 -7.46 6.48 -7.27
N ASN A 179 -8.51 5.94 -7.87
CA ASN A 179 -9.54 6.69 -8.61
C ASN A 179 -10.77 7.03 -7.75
N ARG A 180 -10.74 6.72 -6.44
CA ARG A 180 -11.81 7.04 -5.48
C ARG A 180 -11.49 8.27 -4.65
N SER A 181 -12.39 8.65 -3.74
CA SER A 181 -12.22 9.78 -2.84
C SER A 181 -10.89 9.76 -2.07
N SER A 182 -10.31 10.94 -1.84
CA SER A 182 -9.05 11.07 -1.09
C SER A 182 -9.15 10.57 0.35
N SER A 183 -10.35 10.53 0.94
CA SER A 183 -10.57 9.99 2.27
C SER A 183 -10.22 8.51 2.36
N ILE A 184 -10.59 7.70 1.35
CA ILE A 184 -10.23 6.27 1.31
C ILE A 184 -8.70 6.12 1.21
N SER A 185 -8.06 6.97 0.41
CA SER A 185 -6.59 6.98 0.30
C SER A 185 -5.91 7.39 1.62
N PHE A 186 -6.52 8.30 2.38
CA PHE A 186 -6.03 8.74 3.68
C PHE A 186 -6.11 7.62 4.72
N PHE A 187 -7.29 7.01 4.91
CA PHE A 187 -7.44 5.94 5.89
C PHE A 187 -6.65 4.69 5.49
N GLY A 188 -6.63 4.35 4.20
CA GLY A 188 -5.79 3.26 3.69
C GLY A 188 -4.31 3.54 3.93
N GLY A 189 -3.83 4.76 3.65
CA GLY A 189 -2.44 5.15 3.88
C GLY A 189 -2.06 5.13 5.36
N ALA A 190 -2.97 5.59 6.23
CA ALA A 190 -2.78 5.57 7.67
C ALA A 190 -2.62 4.13 8.18
N VAL A 191 -3.53 3.23 7.81
CA VAL A 191 -3.47 1.82 8.23
C VAL A 191 -2.21 1.13 7.71
N VAL A 192 -1.93 1.27 6.40
CA VAL A 192 -0.79 0.60 5.76
C VAL A 192 0.53 1.11 6.33
N GLY A 193 0.68 2.43 6.48
CA GLY A 193 1.87 3.03 7.07
C GLY A 193 2.09 2.56 8.51
N SER A 194 1.05 2.59 9.35
CA SER A 194 1.14 2.13 10.74
C SER A 194 1.46 0.64 10.86
N VAL A 195 0.91 -0.22 9.98
CA VAL A 195 1.25 -1.65 9.99
C VAL A 195 2.72 -1.86 9.64
N ILE A 196 3.24 -1.18 8.62
CA ILE A 196 4.65 -1.28 8.25
C ILE A 196 5.54 -0.75 9.38
N GLU A 197 5.21 0.41 9.94
CA GLU A 197 5.95 1.02 11.04
C GLU A 197 6.00 0.09 12.26
N TYR A 198 4.88 -0.54 12.61
CA TYR A 198 4.84 -1.52 13.69
C TYR A 198 5.72 -2.74 13.38
N LEU A 199 5.62 -3.31 12.18
CA LEU A 199 6.41 -4.48 11.78
C LEU A 199 7.92 -4.17 11.72
N LEU A 200 8.31 -2.97 11.27
CA LEU A 200 9.70 -2.54 11.26
C LEU A 200 10.24 -2.36 12.68
N SER A 201 9.47 -1.72 13.56
CA SER A 201 9.84 -1.57 14.98
C SER A 201 9.97 -2.94 15.67
N TRP A 202 8.99 -3.83 15.48
CA TRP A 202 9.01 -5.18 16.06
C TRP A 202 10.14 -6.05 15.50
N GLY A 203 10.35 -6.01 14.18
CA GLY A 203 11.43 -6.75 13.53
C GLY A 203 12.80 -6.26 13.97
N GLN A 204 12.99 -4.95 14.10
CA GLN A 204 14.25 -4.38 14.57
C GLN A 204 14.55 -4.81 16.01
N GLU A 205 13.56 -4.75 16.91
CA GLU A 205 13.75 -5.17 18.29
C GLU A 205 14.04 -6.67 18.40
N THR A 206 13.33 -7.48 17.63
CA THR A 206 13.50 -8.95 17.66
C THR A 206 14.86 -9.38 17.10
N LEU A 207 15.34 -8.72 16.05
CA LEU A 207 16.58 -9.11 15.37
C LEU A 207 17.84 -8.45 15.98
N PHE A 208 17.73 -7.20 16.42
CA PHE A 208 18.88 -6.40 16.82
C PHE A 208 18.82 -5.92 18.28
N GLY A 209 17.73 -6.19 19.00
CA GLY A 209 17.55 -5.73 20.38
C GLY A 209 17.51 -4.20 20.53
N SER A 210 17.26 -3.46 19.44
CA SER A 210 17.23 -2.00 19.42
C SER A 210 15.92 -1.47 18.84
N THR A 211 15.59 -0.22 19.17
CA THR A 211 14.42 0.49 18.62
C THR A 211 14.87 1.79 17.97
N SER A 212 14.41 2.05 16.74
CA SER A 212 14.72 3.31 16.03
C SER A 212 13.89 4.49 16.53
N TRP A 213 12.75 4.22 17.16
CA TRP A 213 11.88 5.23 17.75
C TRP A 213 11.09 4.64 18.93
N ASP A 214 10.73 5.50 19.88
CA ASP A 214 9.87 5.17 21.02
C ASP A 214 8.77 6.22 21.16
N TYR A 215 7.53 5.77 21.01
CA TYR A 215 6.30 6.54 21.07
C TYR A 215 5.51 6.30 22.37
N SER A 216 6.09 5.63 23.36
CA SER A 216 5.43 5.31 24.64
C SER A 216 4.88 6.53 25.38
N ARG A 217 5.48 7.70 25.15
CA ARG A 217 5.05 8.98 25.77
C ARG A 217 3.98 9.73 24.98
N MET A 218 3.56 9.20 23.83
CA MET A 218 2.53 9.83 23.01
C MET A 218 1.15 9.23 23.25
N PRO A 219 0.07 10.03 23.11
CA PRO A 219 -1.29 9.55 23.26
C PRO A 219 -1.65 8.57 22.14
N PHE A 220 -2.49 7.58 22.46
CA PHE A 220 -2.93 6.52 21.54
C PHE A 220 -1.76 5.78 20.89
N ASN A 221 -0.70 5.50 21.67
CA ASN A 221 0.37 4.63 21.22
C ASN A 221 -0.02 3.15 21.38
N LEU A 222 0.58 2.31 20.55
CA LEU A 222 0.48 0.85 20.64
C LEU A 222 1.90 0.31 20.88
N ASP A 223 2.14 -0.26 22.06
CA ASP A 223 3.44 -0.78 22.52
C ASP A 223 4.62 0.21 22.39
N GLY A 224 4.35 1.52 22.35
CA GLY A 224 5.35 2.53 22.02
C GLY A 224 5.90 2.45 20.59
N ARG A 225 5.35 1.62 19.71
CA ARG A 225 5.86 1.38 18.34
C ARG A 225 5.22 2.28 17.29
N ILE A 226 3.92 2.51 17.44
CA ILE A 226 3.13 3.40 16.57
C ILE A 226 2.29 4.32 17.45
N CYS A 227 1.88 5.47 16.91
CA CYS A 227 0.87 6.31 17.56
C CYS A 227 -0.10 6.93 16.55
N LEU A 228 -1.24 7.42 17.04
CA LEU A 228 -2.26 8.03 16.20
C LEU A 228 -1.71 9.20 15.37
N LEU A 229 -0.85 10.05 15.95
CA LEU A 229 -0.30 11.21 15.25
C LEU A 229 0.50 10.81 14.01
N TYR A 230 1.43 9.86 14.15
CA TYR A 230 2.20 9.36 13.01
C TYR A 230 1.33 8.58 12.03
N SER A 231 0.32 7.85 12.51
CA SER A 231 -0.69 7.22 11.66
C SER A 231 -1.41 8.25 10.76
N LEU A 232 -1.73 9.44 11.28
CA LEU A 232 -2.33 10.52 10.49
C LEU A 232 -1.34 11.07 9.45
N PHE A 233 -0.05 11.22 9.80
CA PHE A 233 0.98 11.62 8.84
C PHE A 233 1.12 10.59 7.71
N TRP A 234 1.08 9.30 8.01
CA TRP A 234 1.04 8.23 7.02
C TRP A 234 -0.18 8.33 6.12
N GLY A 235 -1.34 8.71 6.65
CA GLY A 235 -2.53 9.00 5.86
C GLY A 235 -2.36 10.16 4.89
N ILE A 236 -1.79 11.29 5.34
CA ILE A 236 -1.49 12.44 4.47
C ILE A 236 -0.49 12.03 3.38
N LEU A 237 0.55 11.29 3.76
CA LEU A 237 1.57 10.82 2.83
C LEU A 237 0.98 9.83 1.81
N GLY A 238 0.07 8.96 2.21
CA GLY A 238 -0.65 8.05 1.32
C GLY A 238 -1.47 8.79 0.27
N VAL A 239 -2.21 9.84 0.66
CA VAL A 239 -2.92 10.72 -0.28
C VAL A 239 -1.95 11.42 -1.22
N LEU A 240 -0.89 12.03 -0.68
CA LEU A 240 0.12 12.73 -1.48
C LEU A 240 0.78 11.78 -2.48
N TRP A 241 1.09 10.56 -2.05
CA TRP A 241 1.65 9.52 -2.89
C TRP A 241 0.71 9.17 -4.03
N ILE A 242 -0.49 8.67 -3.73
CA ILE A 242 -1.37 8.07 -4.75
C ILE A 242 -2.05 9.11 -5.65
N LYS A 243 -2.32 10.32 -5.15
CA LYS A 243 -3.00 11.39 -5.91
C LYS A 243 -2.05 12.35 -6.62
N SER A 244 -0.77 12.40 -6.22
CA SER A 244 0.16 13.42 -6.72
C SER A 244 1.45 12.79 -7.24
N LEU A 245 2.18 12.01 -6.44
CA LEU A 245 3.49 11.50 -6.83
C LEU A 245 3.37 10.34 -7.82
N TYR A 246 2.55 9.33 -7.51
CA TYR A 246 2.31 8.15 -8.33
C TYR A 246 1.96 8.52 -9.79
N PRO A 247 0.96 9.37 -10.10
CA PRO A 247 0.65 9.73 -11.48
C PRO A 247 1.82 10.39 -12.23
N ARG A 248 2.67 11.16 -11.53
CA ARG A 248 3.88 11.75 -12.17
C ARG A 248 4.94 10.70 -12.46
N VAL A 249 5.16 9.77 -11.53
CA VAL A 249 6.09 8.65 -11.72
C VAL A 249 5.61 7.79 -12.90
N ALA A 250 4.32 7.47 -12.95
CA ALA A 250 3.72 6.72 -14.04
C ALA A 250 3.87 7.43 -15.39
N GLN A 251 3.68 8.76 -15.46
CA GLN A 251 3.96 9.55 -16.68
C GLN A 251 5.41 9.45 -17.14
N VAL A 252 6.37 9.48 -16.22
CA VAL A 252 7.79 9.36 -16.57
C VAL A 252 8.08 7.96 -17.10
N ILE A 253 7.53 6.92 -16.46
CA ILE A 253 7.65 5.53 -16.92
C ILE A 253 7.03 5.34 -18.31
N LEU A 254 5.87 5.94 -18.56
CA LEU A 254 5.17 5.85 -19.84
C LEU A 254 5.98 6.42 -21.02
N LYS A 255 6.85 7.41 -20.77
CA LYS A 255 7.73 7.97 -21.80
C LYS A 255 8.85 7.03 -22.23
N ILE A 256 9.08 5.94 -21.49
CA ILE A 256 10.16 5.00 -21.77
C ILE A 256 9.69 4.00 -22.85
N PRO A 257 10.42 3.86 -23.98
CA PRO A 257 10.06 2.90 -25.01
C PRO A 257 10.02 1.45 -24.48
N ASN A 258 8.99 0.68 -24.83
CA ASN A 258 8.73 -0.65 -24.26
C ASN A 258 9.93 -1.61 -24.22
N ARG A 259 10.65 -1.75 -25.34
CA ARG A 259 11.82 -2.67 -25.39
C ARG A 259 12.95 -2.20 -24.48
N PHE A 260 13.25 -0.91 -24.51
CA PHE A 260 14.28 -0.32 -23.67
C PHE A 260 13.89 -0.38 -22.19
N GLY A 261 12.62 -0.08 -21.87
CA GLY A 261 12.09 -0.16 -20.51
C GLY A 261 12.23 -1.53 -19.88
N LYS A 262 11.85 -2.61 -20.60
CA LYS A 262 12.01 -3.99 -20.10
C LYS A 262 13.47 -4.35 -19.81
N VAL A 263 14.39 -4.02 -20.72
CA VAL A 263 15.83 -4.30 -20.55
C VAL A 263 16.39 -3.49 -19.39
N LEU A 264 16.07 -2.18 -19.35
CA LEU A 264 16.49 -1.28 -18.27
C LEU A 264 16.02 -1.79 -16.91
N THR A 265 14.75 -2.21 -16.79
CA THR A 265 14.24 -2.77 -15.54
C THR A 265 15.05 -3.97 -15.09
N TRP A 266 15.32 -4.94 -15.97
CA TRP A 266 16.12 -6.12 -15.60
C TRP A 266 17.53 -5.76 -15.15
N VAL A 267 18.21 -4.88 -15.90
CA VAL A 267 19.57 -4.43 -15.54
C VAL A 267 19.58 -3.75 -14.17
N LEU A 268 18.64 -2.83 -13.92
CA LEU A 268 18.54 -2.13 -12.65
C LEU A 268 18.14 -3.07 -11.51
N THR A 269 17.25 -4.03 -11.75
CA THR A 269 16.87 -5.02 -10.73
C THR A 269 18.07 -5.91 -10.35
N ILE A 270 18.82 -6.41 -11.32
CA ILE A 270 20.03 -7.21 -11.05
C ILE A 270 21.06 -6.38 -10.29
N PHE A 271 21.27 -5.12 -10.70
CA PHE A 271 22.14 -4.19 -9.99
C PHE A 271 21.70 -3.97 -8.54
N MET A 272 20.41 -3.72 -8.30
CA MET A 272 19.88 -3.52 -6.94
C MET A 272 20.03 -4.78 -6.08
N VAL A 273 19.76 -5.97 -6.63
CA VAL A 273 19.93 -7.22 -5.87
C VAL A 273 21.40 -7.42 -5.50
N PHE A 274 22.31 -7.18 -6.45
CA PHE A 274 23.75 -7.23 -6.20
C PHE A 274 24.17 -6.21 -5.13
N ASP A 275 23.78 -4.95 -5.25
CA ASP A 275 24.15 -3.89 -4.30
C ASP A 275 23.57 -4.14 -2.91
N CYS A 276 22.32 -4.63 -2.81
CA CYS A 276 21.73 -5.08 -1.54
C CYS A 276 22.54 -6.22 -0.91
N ALA A 277 22.89 -7.25 -1.68
CA ALA A 277 23.68 -8.38 -1.16
C ALA A 277 25.07 -7.92 -0.69
N MET A 278 25.75 -7.12 -1.49
CA MET A 278 27.06 -6.57 -1.13
C MET A 278 26.99 -5.65 0.09
N SER A 279 25.94 -4.85 0.22
CA SER A 279 25.74 -3.95 1.35
C SER A 279 25.49 -4.73 2.65
N LEU A 280 24.64 -5.77 2.61
CA LEU A 280 24.37 -6.61 3.77
C LEU A 280 25.64 -7.32 4.25
N LEU A 281 26.38 -7.95 3.35
CA LEU A 281 27.65 -8.62 3.69
C LEU A 281 28.71 -7.64 4.19
N ALA A 282 28.79 -6.43 3.62
CA ALA A 282 29.70 -5.40 4.08
C ALA A 282 29.35 -4.90 5.49
N VAL A 283 28.06 -4.72 5.80
CA VAL A 283 27.59 -4.30 7.14
C VAL A 283 27.80 -5.41 8.16
N ASP A 284 27.52 -6.67 7.81
CA ASP A 284 27.74 -7.82 8.68
C ASP A 284 29.23 -7.95 9.04
N ARG A 285 30.11 -7.89 8.02
CA ARG A 285 31.55 -7.89 8.24
C ARG A 285 32.02 -6.69 9.06
N TRP A 286 31.47 -5.51 8.83
CA TRP A 286 31.79 -4.32 9.63
C TRP A 286 31.38 -4.52 11.11
N SER A 287 30.23 -5.14 11.37
CA SER A 287 29.80 -5.51 12.72
C SER A 287 30.75 -6.50 13.41
N GLU A 288 31.23 -7.51 12.68
CA GLU A 288 32.25 -8.45 13.20
C GLU A 288 33.56 -7.73 13.54
N ARG A 289 34.03 -6.81 12.70
CA ARG A 289 35.24 -6.01 12.97
C ARG A 289 35.08 -5.15 14.23
N VAL A 290 33.92 -4.52 14.40
CA VAL A 290 33.62 -3.73 15.61
C VAL A 290 33.61 -4.62 16.87
N ARG A 291 33.23 -5.90 16.74
CA ARG A 291 33.33 -6.91 17.81
C ARG A 291 34.75 -7.46 18.04
N GLY A 292 35.73 -7.04 17.23
CA GLY A 292 37.12 -7.47 17.31
C GLY A 292 37.40 -8.82 16.64
N GLU A 293 36.51 -9.31 15.78
CA GLU A 293 36.64 -10.60 15.12
C GLU A 293 37.56 -10.50 13.87
N THR A 294 38.59 -11.34 13.84
CA THR A 294 39.56 -11.40 12.72
C THR A 294 38.97 -12.15 11.51
N PRO A 295 39.35 -11.79 10.27
CA PRO A 295 38.83 -12.46 9.07
C PRO A 295 39.22 -13.94 9.05
N VAL A 296 38.25 -14.82 8.81
CA VAL A 296 38.43 -16.28 8.76
C VAL A 296 38.33 -16.85 7.35
N SER A 297 37.77 -16.08 6.41
CA SER A 297 37.55 -16.49 5.01
C SER A 297 38.14 -15.50 4.00
N ALA A 298 38.34 -15.96 2.76
CA ALA A 298 38.75 -15.08 1.66
C ALA A 298 37.69 -14.02 1.32
N VAL A 299 36.42 -14.28 1.66
CA VAL A 299 35.32 -13.32 1.50
C VAL A 299 35.47 -12.20 2.52
N ASP A 300 35.83 -12.53 3.77
CA ASP A 300 36.03 -11.55 4.85
C ASP A 300 37.19 -10.62 4.49
N VAL A 301 38.31 -11.18 4.00
CA VAL A 301 39.45 -10.38 3.53
C VAL A 301 39.04 -9.47 2.38
N PHE A 302 38.24 -9.96 1.42
CA PHE A 302 37.73 -9.14 0.34
C PHE A 302 36.91 -7.94 0.88
N PHE A 303 36.01 -8.18 1.84
CA PHE A 303 35.19 -7.12 2.45
C PHE A 303 36.01 -6.15 3.32
N ASP A 304 37.05 -6.62 4.00
CA ASP A 304 37.96 -5.78 4.78
C ASP A 304 38.76 -4.84 3.86
N GLU A 305 39.20 -5.33 2.70
CA GLU A 305 39.94 -4.52 1.71
C GLU A 305 39.03 -3.54 0.94
N HIS A 306 37.85 -4.00 0.49
CA HIS A 306 36.97 -3.21 -0.37
C HIS A 306 35.99 -2.31 0.39
N PHE A 307 35.67 -2.65 1.63
CA PHE A 307 34.75 -1.92 2.52
C PHE A 307 35.35 -1.70 3.91
N PRO A 308 36.48 -0.98 4.00
CA PRO A 308 37.09 -0.64 5.29
C PRO A 308 36.19 0.29 6.09
N ASP A 309 36.43 0.38 7.40
CA ASP A 309 35.60 1.13 8.35
C ASP A 309 35.39 2.59 7.91
N SER A 310 36.43 3.26 7.41
CA SER A 310 36.33 4.65 6.91
C SER A 310 35.36 4.81 5.73
N ARG A 311 35.22 3.79 4.89
CA ARG A 311 34.23 3.79 3.81
C ARG A 311 32.83 3.55 4.36
N MET A 312 32.70 2.63 5.31
CA MET A 312 31.42 2.27 5.93
C MET A 312 30.85 3.42 6.76
N GLU A 313 31.67 4.07 7.60
CA GLU A 313 31.29 5.25 8.38
C GLU A 313 30.83 6.42 7.49
N ARG A 314 31.46 6.61 6.33
CA ARG A 314 31.04 7.64 5.38
C ARG A 314 29.69 7.33 4.73
N ILE A 315 29.41 6.05 4.45
CA ILE A 315 28.16 5.61 3.80
C ILE A 315 27.03 5.62 4.83
N TYR A 316 27.27 5.05 6.01
CA TYR A 316 26.34 4.84 7.11
C TYR A 316 26.61 5.83 8.27
N ALA A 317 26.62 7.12 7.97
CA ALA A 317 27.01 8.18 8.91
C ALA A 317 26.16 8.25 10.21
N ASN A 318 25.00 7.59 10.26
CA ASN A 318 24.09 7.56 11.41
C ASN A 318 23.99 6.18 12.08
N MET A 319 24.81 5.20 11.66
CA MET A 319 24.79 3.85 12.22
C MET A 319 25.74 3.78 13.41
N GLU A 320 25.17 3.65 14.62
CA GLU A 320 25.93 3.39 15.85
C GLU A 320 25.77 1.93 16.25
N PHE A 321 26.87 1.20 16.39
CA PHE A 321 26.85 -0.13 17.01
C PHE A 321 26.85 0.08 18.51
N GLY A 322 25.78 -0.40 19.19
CA GLY A 322 25.62 -0.25 20.63
C GLY A 322 26.87 -0.71 21.36
N THR A 323 27.54 0.20 22.06
CA THR A 323 28.54 -0.17 23.05
C THR A 323 27.80 -0.89 24.17
N ASN A 324 28.16 -2.15 24.43
CA ASN A 324 27.78 -2.78 25.69
C ASN A 324 28.17 -1.80 26.81
N PRO A 325 27.25 -1.40 27.72
CA PRO A 325 27.67 -0.70 28.92
C PRO A 325 28.56 -1.68 29.68
N ALA A 326 29.84 -1.33 29.79
CA ALA A 326 30.81 -2.04 30.62
C ALA A 326 30.39 -2.02 32.09
#